data_AF-A0A842IE04-F1
#
_entry.id   AF-A0A842IE04-F1
#
_cell.length_a   1.000
_cell.length_b   1.000
_cell.length_c   1.000
_cell.angle_alpha   90.00
_cell.angle_beta   90.00
_cell.angle_gamma   90.00
#
_symmetry.space_group_name_H-M   'P 1'
#
loop_
_entity.id
_entity.type
_entity.pdbx_description
1 polymer ?
#
loop_
_entity_poly.entity_id
_entity_poly.type
_entity_poly.pdbx_seq_one_letter_code
_entity_poly.pdbx_strand_id
1 'polypeptide(L)' 'MHPTLAARPVTDPVTIPLIGHIARDIGRDVNIVFYLLVIALTALVLAIKAFGLVALVLTAIAAVPVIFVLLLWVTLP' A
#
# COMPACT_ATOMS: atom_id res chain seq x y z
N MET A 1 23.08 -34.79 -28.12
CA MET A 1 21.63 -34.59 -28.22
C MET A 1 21.27 -33.47 -27.25
N HIS A 2 20.90 -32.29 -27.77
CA HIS A 2 20.73 -31.06 -26.99
C HIS A 2 19.26 -30.98 -26.52
N PRO A 3 18.97 -30.96 -25.21
CA PRO A 3 17.61 -30.78 -24.71
C PRO A 3 17.13 -29.36 -25.04
N THR A 4 16.10 -29.28 -25.87
CA THR A 4 15.42 -28.06 -26.31
C THR A 4 14.86 -27.29 -25.10
N LEU A 5 15.27 -26.03 -24.93
CA LEU A 5 14.67 -25.09 -23.98
C LEU A 5 13.23 -24.79 -24.39
N ALA A 6 12.27 -25.52 -23.83
CA ALA A 6 10.86 -25.15 -23.92
C ALA A 6 10.66 -23.86 -23.12
N ALA A 7 10.32 -22.77 -23.82
CA ALA A 7 9.97 -21.50 -23.19
C ALA A 7 8.67 -21.68 -22.39
N ARG A 8 8.81 -21.80 -21.07
CA ARG A 8 7.67 -21.83 -20.15
C ARG A 8 7.09 -20.42 -20.11
N PRO A 9 5.78 -20.21 -20.34
CA PRO A 9 5.18 -18.89 -20.20
C PRO A 9 5.33 -18.46 -18.75
N VAL A 10 6.06 -17.37 -18.50
CA VAL A 10 6.09 -16.70 -17.19
C VAL A 10 4.78 -15.95 -17.05
N THR A 11 3.74 -16.66 -16.62
CA THR A 11 2.46 -16.09 -16.17
C THR A 11 2.43 -16.07 -14.65
N ASP A 12 3.52 -15.65 -14.02
CA ASP A 12 3.54 -15.47 -12.57
C ASP A 12 2.79 -14.17 -12.28
N PRO A 13 1.64 -14.21 -11.57
CA PRO A 13 0.94 -13.01 -11.18
C PRO A 13 1.91 -12.14 -10.36
N VAL A 14 2.03 -10.87 -10.74
CA VAL A 14 2.82 -9.87 -10.00
C VAL A 14 2.17 -9.72 -8.63
N THR A 15 2.59 -10.59 -7.71
CA THR A 15 2.20 -10.55 -6.31
C THR A 15 3.00 -9.40 -5.74
N ILE A 16 2.40 -8.21 -5.68
CA ILE A 16 3.04 -7.04 -5.07
C ILE A 16 3.26 -7.41 -3.60
N PRO A 17 4.51 -7.73 -3.18
CA PRO A 17 4.76 -8.45 -1.94
C PRO A 17 4.62 -7.57 -0.70
N LEU A 18 4.15 -6.33 -0.87
CA LEU A 18 4.07 -5.34 0.20
C LEU A 18 2.76 -5.45 0.98
N ILE A 19 1.62 -5.49 0.28
CA ILE A 19 0.30 -5.47 0.94
C ILE A 19 0.02 -6.79 1.67
N GLY A 20 0.35 -7.92 1.03
CA GLY A 20 0.16 -9.25 1.64
C GLY A 20 1.01 -9.47 2.89
N HIS A 21 2.23 -8.91 2.93
CA HIS A 21 3.10 -9.03 4.10
C HIS A 21 2.60 -8.17 5.26
N ILE A 22 2.22 -6.91 4.98
CA ILE A 22 1.68 -6.00 6.00
C ILE A 22 0.36 -6.56 6.57
N ALA A 23 -0.54 -7.06 5.72
CA ALA A 23 -1.79 -7.67 6.17
C ALA A 23 -1.56 -8.89 7.07
N ARG A 24 -0.58 -9.73 6.73
CA ARG A 24 -0.20 -10.89 7.54
C ARG A 24 0.38 -10.48 8.89
N ASP A 25 1.17 -9.41 8.93
CA ASP A 25 1.81 -8.96 10.16
C ASP A 25 0.82 -8.26 11.09
N ILE A 26 -0.09 -7.43 10.56
CA ILE A 26 -1.20 -6.87 11.35
C ILE A 26 -2.10 -7.98 11.91
N GLY A 27 -2.34 -9.05 11.16
CA GLY A 27 -3.09 -10.21 11.64
C GLY A 27 -2.40 -11.00 12.75
N ARG A 28 -1.07 -10.82 12.93
CA ARG A 28 -0.30 -11.41 14.04
C ARG A 28 -0.25 -10.50 15.25
N ASP A 29 -0.07 -9.19 15.05
CA ASP A 29 -0.06 -8.19 16.11
C ASP A 29 -0.69 -6.88 15.63
N VAL A 30 -1.82 -6.52 16.26
CA VAL A 30 -2.55 -5.29 15.94
C VAL A 30 -1.75 -4.02 16.28
N ASN A 31 -0.79 -4.08 17.20
CA ASN A 31 0.03 -2.92 17.56
C ASN A 31 0.84 -2.39 16.38
N ILE A 32 1.12 -3.24 15.38
CA ILE A 32 1.78 -2.87 14.13
C ILE A 32 1.05 -1.73 13.41
N VAL A 33 -0.28 -1.65 13.54
CA VAL A 33 -1.06 -0.54 12.98
C VAL A 33 -0.59 0.81 13.53
N PHE A 34 -0.32 0.91 14.84
CA PHE A 34 0.14 2.17 15.44
C PHE A 34 1.53 2.57 14.95
N TYR A 35 2.44 1.60 14.79
CA TYR A 35 3.76 1.86 14.22
C TYR A 35 3.67 2.34 12.76
N LEU A 36 2.83 1.71 11.94
CA LEU A 36 2.62 2.10 10.55
C LEU A 36 2.04 3.52 10.44
N LEU A 37 1.10 3.89 11.32
CA LEU A 37 0.56 5.25 11.38
C LEU A 37 1.64 6.29 11.72
N VAL A 38 2.51 6.01 12.70
CA VAL A 38 3.61 6.93 13.06
C VAL A 38 4.64 7.05 11.93
N ILE A 39 4.96 5.94 11.26
CA ILE A 39 5.85 5.95 10.09
C ILE A 39 5.24 6.78 8.95
N ALA A 40 3.96 6.59 8.64
CA ALA A 40 3.25 7.35 7.62
C ALA A 40 3.21 8.85 7.94
N LEU A 41 2.93 9.20 9.20
CA LEU A 41 2.96 10.59 9.67
C LEU A 41 4.36 11.20 9.52
N THR A 42 5.41 10.45 9.88
CA THR A 42 6.79 10.90 9.74
C THR A 42 7.14 11.13 8.27
N ALA A 43 6.76 10.20 7.39
CA ALA A 43 6.95 10.35 5.94
C ALA A 43 6.20 11.58 5.39
N LEU A 44 4.99 11.86 5.88
CA LEU A 44 4.24 13.05 5.51
C LEU A 44 4.96 14.34 5.94
N VAL A 45 5.47 14.39 7.18
CA VAL A 45 6.27 15.54 7.65
C VAL A 45 7.51 15.73 6.79
N LEU A 46 8.21 14.66 6.43
CA LEU A 46 9.35 14.72 5.53
C LEU A 46 8.96 15.21 4.13
N ALA A 47 7.81 14.77 3.60
CA ALA A 47 7.27 15.23 2.33
C ALA A 47 6.93 16.72 2.37
N ILE A 48 6.33 17.21 3.46
CA ILE A 48 6.06 18.64 3.66
C ILE A 48 7.36 19.44 3.71
N LYS A 49 8.40 18.93 4.39
CA LYS A 49 9.71 19.58 4.42
C LYS A 49 10.38 19.63 3.04
N ALA A 50 10.17 18.61 2.21
CA ALA A 50 10.79 18.52 0.88
C ALA A 50 10.03 19.30 -0.21
N PHE A 51 8.69 19.30 -0.18
CA PHE A 51 7.82 19.82 -1.25
C PHE A 51 6.85 20.93 -0.80
N GLY A 52 6.85 21.29 0.49
CA GLY A 52 5.97 22.31 1.05
C GLY A 52 4.49 21.90 1.11
N LEU A 53 3.60 22.87 0.94
CA LEU A 53 2.14 22.69 1.05
C LEU A 53 1.59 21.69 0.02
N VAL A 54 2.24 21.55 -1.15
CA VAL A 54 1.81 20.63 -2.21
C VAL A 54 1.75 19.18 -1.73
N ALA A 55 2.64 18.78 -0.82
CA ALA A 55 2.61 17.44 -0.23
C ALA A 55 1.28 17.15 0.48
N LEU A 56 0.71 18.13 1.19
CA LEU A 56 -0.58 17.98 1.85
C LEU A 56 -1.72 17.86 0.84
N VAL A 57 -1.69 18.67 -0.22
CA VAL A 57 -2.71 18.64 -1.29
C VAL A 57 -2.71 17.27 -1.98
N LEU A 58 -1.53 16.77 -2.36
CA LEU A 58 -1.42 15.45 -2.98
C LEU A 58 -1.81 14.31 -2.03
N THR A 59 -1.48 14.43 -0.75
CA THR A 59 -1.90 13.44 0.26
C THR A 59 -3.43 13.44 0.41
N ALA A 60 -4.07 14.61 0.42
CA ALA A 60 -5.52 14.72 0.45
C ALA A 60 -6.17 14.10 -0.79
N ILE A 61 -5.62 14.36 -1.98
CA ILE A 61 -6.09 13.75 -3.24
C ILE A 61 -5.94 12.22 -3.20
N ALA A 62 -4.80 11.71 -2.71
CA ALA A 62 -4.56 10.28 -2.57
C ALA A 62 -5.51 9.61 -1.55
N ALA A 63 -6.01 10.36 -0.56
CA ALA A 63 -6.97 9.87 0.41
C ALA A 63 -8.41 9.79 -0.14
N VAL A 64 -8.75 10.49 -1.23
CA VAL A 64 -10.09 10.46 -1.86
C VAL A 64 -10.57 9.04 -2.17
N PRO A 65 -9.82 8.19 -2.90
CA PRO A 65 -10.26 6.81 -3.16
C PRO A 65 -10.38 5.98 -1.87
N VAL A 66 -9.55 6.24 -0.86
CA VAL A 66 -9.63 5.54 0.44
C VAL A 66 -10.92 5.87 1.16
N ILE A 67 -11.24 7.16 1.30
CA ILE A 67 -12.49 7.63 1.89
C ILE A 67 -13.68 7.09 1.08
N PHE A 68 -13.61 7.13 -0.25
CA PHE A 68 -14.68 6.62 -1.11
C PHE A 68 -14.94 5.12 -0.88
N VAL A 69 -13.89 4.30 -0.82
CA VAL A 69 -14.02 2.87 -0.50
C VAL A 69 -14.57 2.66 0.92
N LEU A 70 -14.12 3.45 1.90
CA LEU A 70 -14.64 3.38 3.27
C LEU A 70 -16.13 3.73 3.32
N LEU A 71 -16.55 4.75 2.58
CA LEU A 71 -17.95 5.14 2.48
C LEU A 71 -18.79 4.05 1.81
N LEU A 72 -18.30 3.45 0.73
CA LEU A 72 -18.95 2.27 0.14
C LEU A 72 -19.07 1.16 1.18
N TRP A 73 -17.98 0.82 1.86
CA TRP A 73 -17.96 -0.23 2.87
C TRP A 73 -19.00 -0.01 3.99
N VAL A 74 -19.17 1.22 4.45
CA VAL A 74 -20.14 1.56 5.51
C VAL A 74 -21.58 1.65 5.00
N THR A 75 -21.78 1.95 3.71
CA THR A 75 -23.14 2.11 3.12
C THR A 75 -23.69 0.85 2.48
N LEU A 76 -22.84 -0.12 2.11
CA LEU A 76 -23.31 -1.42 1.67
C LEU A 76 -23.89 -2.20 2.87
N PRO A 77 -25.16 -2.68 2.79
CA PRO A 77 -25.82 -3.43 3.86
C PRO A 77 -25.28 -4.85 4.03
#